data_AF-A0AAV3YI07-F1
#
_entry.id   AF-A0AAV3YI07-F1
#
_cell.length_a   1.000
_cell.length_b   1.000
_cell.length_c   1.000
_cell.angle_alpha   90.00
_cell.angle_beta   90.00
_cell.angle_gamma   90.00
#
_symmetry.space_group_name_H-M   'P 1'
#
loop_
_entity.id
_entity.type
_entity.pdbx_description
1 polymer ?
#
loop_
_entity_poly.entity_id
_entity_poly.type
_entity_poly.pdbx_seq_one_letter_code
_entity_poly.pdbx_strand_id
1 'polypeptide(L)'
;MKSILEEYKCGKARLLTVLQESDDPVVKAVQPSLKTGRKWKVTEAVEKASVYDLLPSNANLVRWGKKDDPTCPLCQGRQSTEHELSSCKVVLSQGRYTWRHNRVLQELASLINTAEGEIHPSSTSSKVKKWHGGSITINTRRKGLLDGCDDWVVSADLPEWERHPDVIRKTASRPGIVIHSASTQQIIMVELTVPYESRMEEAHAFKDGKYLDLTKELKKDGYEVKVMPVEIGARGFVGSSAHGLLSKLSICGNKRTKALRLLAETAENSSRWIWSRRNERLLHKDYKYSYDRASSWLEVVRYRICNQFNVMYAGSNS
;
A
#
# COMPACT_ATOMS: atom_id res chain seq x y z
N MET A 1 -31.41 21.42 -4.31
CA MET A 1 -30.66 20.84 -5.46
C MET A 1 -29.52 19.90 -5.09
N LYS A 2 -28.73 20.12 -4.02
CA LYS A 2 -27.66 19.18 -3.63
C LYS A 2 -28.18 17.76 -3.30
N SER A 3 -29.34 17.64 -2.62
CA SER A 3 -29.95 16.33 -2.28
C SER A 3 -30.24 15.45 -3.50
N ILE A 4 -30.93 16.00 -4.51
CA ILE A 4 -31.32 15.26 -5.72
C ILE A 4 -30.09 14.74 -6.49
N LEU A 5 -29.03 15.56 -6.56
CA LEU A 5 -27.79 15.15 -7.23
C LEU A 5 -27.09 14.00 -6.49
N GLU A 6 -27.05 14.06 -5.16
CA GLU A 6 -26.45 12.98 -4.35
C GLU A 6 -27.29 11.71 -4.40
N GLU A 7 -28.63 11.81 -4.34
CA GLU A 7 -29.53 10.68 -4.55
C GLU A 7 -29.33 10.02 -5.92
N TYR A 8 -29.18 10.81 -6.99
CA TYR A 8 -28.86 10.31 -8.32
C TYR A 8 -27.53 9.56 -8.35
N LYS A 9 -26.47 10.10 -7.73
CA LYS A 9 -25.16 9.44 -7.65
C LYS A 9 -25.22 8.15 -6.85
N CYS A 10 -25.86 8.17 -5.69
CA CYS A 10 -26.07 7.00 -4.84
C CYS A 10 -26.87 5.91 -5.58
N GLY A 11 -27.93 6.30 -6.31
CA GLY A 11 -28.72 5.38 -7.12
C GLY A 11 -27.90 4.71 -8.23
N LYS A 12 -27.05 5.48 -8.93
CA LYS A 12 -26.13 4.94 -9.94
C LYS A 12 -25.08 4.00 -9.34
N ALA A 13 -24.47 4.38 -8.21
CA ALA A 13 -23.50 3.54 -7.50
C ALA A 13 -24.12 2.21 -7.07
N ARG A 14 -25.32 2.28 -6.47
CA ARG A 14 -26.10 1.09 -6.08
C ARG A 14 -26.40 0.19 -7.26
N LEU A 15 -26.88 0.76 -8.37
CA LEU A 15 -27.18 0.00 -9.59
C LEU A 15 -25.91 -0.69 -10.12
N LEU A 16 -24.77 0.00 -10.14
CA LEU A 16 -23.52 -0.61 -10.60
C LEU A 16 -23.17 -1.84 -9.75
N THR A 17 -23.24 -1.70 -8.43
CA THR A 17 -22.88 -2.80 -7.54
C THR A 17 -23.83 -3.99 -7.68
N VAL A 18 -25.13 -3.74 -7.83
CA VAL A 18 -26.13 -4.80 -8.09
C VAL A 18 -25.82 -5.55 -9.40
N LEU A 19 -25.42 -4.84 -10.46
CA LEU A 19 -25.07 -5.46 -11.73
C LEU A 19 -23.79 -6.30 -11.62
N GLN A 20 -22.77 -5.79 -10.92
CA GLN A 20 -21.49 -6.49 -10.72
C GLN A 20 -21.60 -7.73 -9.83
N GLU A 21 -22.54 -7.70 -8.89
CA GLU A 21 -22.76 -8.75 -7.90
C GLU A 21 -24.01 -9.59 -8.20
N SER A 22 -24.56 -9.46 -9.42
CA SER A 22 -25.73 -10.24 -9.82
C SER A 22 -25.44 -11.74 -9.77
N ASP A 23 -26.40 -12.50 -9.23
CA ASP A 23 -26.39 -13.96 -9.29
C ASP A 23 -26.69 -14.47 -10.71
N ASP A 24 -27.25 -13.63 -11.57
CA ASP A 24 -27.46 -13.95 -12.99
C ASP A 24 -26.11 -13.90 -13.74
N PRO A 25 -25.66 -15.04 -14.30
CA PRO A 25 -24.36 -15.13 -14.96
C PRO A 25 -24.28 -14.27 -16.22
N VAL A 26 -25.39 -14.03 -16.92
CA VAL A 26 -25.44 -13.18 -18.12
C VAL A 26 -25.29 -11.72 -17.73
N VAL A 27 -26.03 -11.25 -16.73
CA VAL A 27 -25.92 -9.88 -16.23
C VAL A 27 -24.50 -9.60 -15.73
N LYS A 28 -23.96 -10.54 -14.98
CA LYS A 28 -22.59 -10.47 -14.44
C LYS A 28 -21.52 -10.49 -15.53
N ALA A 29 -21.72 -11.23 -16.61
CA ALA A 29 -20.79 -11.29 -17.74
C ALA A 29 -20.84 -10.02 -18.59
N VAL A 30 -22.03 -9.46 -18.83
CA VAL A 30 -22.22 -8.30 -19.71
C VAL A 30 -21.72 -7.00 -19.07
N GLN A 31 -21.83 -6.84 -17.74
CA GLN A 31 -21.48 -5.62 -16.99
C GLN A 31 -21.85 -4.31 -17.73
N PRO A 32 -23.14 -4.04 -17.96
CA PRO A 32 -23.56 -2.95 -18.81
C PRO A 32 -23.07 -1.60 -18.29
N SER A 33 -22.48 -0.80 -19.19
CA SER A 33 -21.94 0.51 -18.85
C SER A 33 -23.05 1.48 -18.46
N LEU A 34 -22.95 2.03 -17.24
CA LEU A 34 -23.89 3.03 -16.76
C LEU A 34 -23.49 4.41 -17.27
N LYS A 35 -24.36 5.02 -18.08
CA LYS A 35 -24.21 6.42 -18.50
C LYS A 35 -24.26 7.34 -17.27
N THR A 36 -23.19 8.09 -17.07
CA THR A 36 -23.07 9.20 -16.12
C THR A 36 -22.70 10.49 -16.87
N GLY A 37 -22.86 11.64 -16.21
CA GLY A 37 -22.47 12.93 -16.80
C GLY A 37 -20.96 13.09 -16.93
N ARG A 38 -20.49 14.07 -17.73
CA ARG A 38 -19.06 14.31 -17.99
C ARG A 38 -18.18 14.53 -16.75
N LYS A 39 -18.77 15.04 -15.66
CA LYS A 39 -18.05 15.44 -14.44
C LYS A 39 -17.75 14.28 -13.48
N TRP A 40 -18.34 13.10 -13.68
CA TRP A 40 -18.12 11.98 -12.77
C TRP A 40 -18.36 10.64 -13.45
N LYS A 41 -17.65 9.61 -12.98
CA LYS A 41 -17.89 8.22 -13.37
C LYS A 41 -18.28 7.39 -12.16
N VAL A 42 -19.29 6.56 -12.34
CA VAL A 42 -19.80 5.71 -11.25
C VAL A 42 -18.81 4.61 -10.86
N THR A 43 -18.04 4.08 -11.81
CA THR A 43 -16.99 3.09 -11.54
C THR A 43 -15.94 3.66 -10.60
N GLU A 44 -15.40 4.85 -10.91
CA GLU A 44 -14.40 5.53 -10.07
C GLU A 44 -14.96 5.85 -8.67
N ALA A 45 -16.24 6.24 -8.57
CA ALA A 45 -16.87 6.54 -7.29
C ALA A 45 -17.05 5.28 -6.42
N VAL A 46 -17.51 4.17 -7.01
CA VAL A 46 -17.65 2.88 -6.32
C VAL A 46 -16.27 2.34 -5.93
N GLU A 47 -15.29 2.38 -6.82
CA GLU A 47 -13.91 1.98 -6.50
C GLU A 47 -13.38 2.76 -5.29
N LYS A 48 -13.56 4.09 -5.26
CA LYS A 48 -13.19 4.92 -4.10
C LYS A 48 -13.93 4.49 -2.84
N ALA A 49 -15.24 4.26 -2.91
CA ALA A 49 -16.06 3.89 -1.75
C ALA A 49 -15.72 2.52 -1.13
N SER A 50 -15.03 1.64 -1.87
CA SER A 50 -14.78 0.25 -1.45
C SER A 50 -13.97 0.09 -0.16
N VAL A 51 -13.20 1.11 0.22
CA VAL A 51 -12.40 1.10 1.45
C VAL A 51 -13.09 1.82 2.62
N TYR A 52 -14.31 2.36 2.46
CA TYR A 52 -14.98 3.20 3.47
C TYR A 52 -16.19 2.53 4.15
N ASP A 53 -16.35 1.20 4.08
CA ASP A 53 -17.51 0.45 4.62
C ASP A 53 -18.87 0.94 4.10
N LEU A 54 -18.92 1.43 2.86
CA LEU A 54 -20.14 1.94 2.20
C LEU A 54 -20.73 0.97 1.18
N LEU A 55 -20.02 -0.11 0.88
CA LEU A 55 -20.34 -1.08 -0.16
C LEU A 55 -20.78 -2.43 0.44
N PRO A 56 -21.43 -3.32 -0.34
CA PRO A 56 -21.98 -4.58 0.15
C PRO A 56 -20.91 -5.62 0.51
N SER A 57 -20.32 -5.46 1.69
CA SER A 57 -19.83 -6.61 2.46
C SER A 57 -21.04 -7.42 2.96
N ASN A 58 -20.92 -8.73 3.24
CA ASN A 58 -22.07 -9.47 3.79
C ASN A 58 -22.53 -8.86 5.13
N ALA A 59 -21.63 -8.29 5.94
CA ALA A 59 -22.02 -7.53 7.13
C ALA A 59 -22.91 -6.32 6.81
N ASN A 60 -22.61 -5.57 5.75
CA ASN A 60 -23.45 -4.46 5.31
C ASN A 60 -24.77 -4.93 4.70
N LEU A 61 -24.77 -6.03 3.95
CA LEU A 61 -26.00 -6.61 3.41
C LEU A 61 -26.95 -7.05 4.53
N VAL A 62 -26.44 -7.63 5.62
CA VAL A 62 -27.27 -7.91 6.81
C VAL A 62 -27.80 -6.62 7.44
N ARG A 63 -26.92 -5.63 7.65
CA ARG A 63 -27.31 -4.32 8.18
C ARG A 63 -28.40 -3.64 7.33
N TRP A 64 -28.42 -3.89 6.02
CA TRP A 64 -29.40 -3.33 5.07
C TRP A 64 -30.64 -4.22 4.86
N GLY A 65 -30.77 -5.35 5.58
CA GLY A 65 -31.89 -6.28 5.44
C GLY A 65 -31.94 -6.98 4.07
N LYS A 66 -30.78 -7.23 3.46
CA LYS A 66 -30.63 -7.89 2.15
C LYS A 66 -30.05 -9.30 2.24
N LYS A 67 -29.49 -9.68 3.39
CA LYS A 67 -29.04 -11.03 3.75
C LYS A 67 -29.32 -11.25 5.23
N ASP A 68 -29.34 -12.51 5.63
CA ASP A 68 -29.49 -12.89 7.05
C ASP A 68 -28.14 -13.23 7.71
N ASP A 69 -27.15 -13.61 6.89
CA ASP A 69 -25.85 -14.09 7.37
C ASP A 69 -24.68 -13.19 6.89
N PRO A 70 -23.86 -12.63 7.81
CA PRO A 70 -22.71 -11.82 7.45
C PRO A 70 -21.45 -12.65 7.12
N THR A 71 -21.56 -13.97 6.98
CA THR A 71 -20.41 -14.88 6.84
C THR A 71 -19.60 -14.65 5.56
N CYS A 72 -18.28 -14.68 5.69
CA CYS A 72 -17.32 -14.57 4.62
C CYS A 72 -17.29 -15.85 3.79
N PRO A 73 -17.52 -15.79 2.47
CA PRO A 73 -17.56 -16.98 1.63
C PRO A 73 -16.19 -17.67 1.47
N LEU A 74 -15.11 -17.01 1.90
CA LEU A 74 -13.76 -17.56 1.84
C LEU A 74 -13.38 -18.30 3.13
N CYS A 75 -13.52 -17.66 4.29
CA CYS A 75 -12.98 -18.19 5.55
C CYS A 75 -14.04 -18.43 6.63
N GLN A 76 -15.32 -18.25 6.33
CA GLN A 76 -16.44 -18.46 7.24
C GLN A 76 -16.48 -17.53 8.48
N GLY A 77 -15.65 -16.48 8.54
CA GLY A 77 -15.73 -15.45 9.59
C GLY A 77 -16.71 -14.33 9.23
N ARG A 78 -16.99 -13.38 10.12
CA ARG A 78 -17.84 -12.21 9.80
C ARG A 78 -17.18 -11.31 8.74
N GLN A 79 -17.82 -11.14 7.58
CA GLN A 79 -17.32 -10.34 6.46
C GLN A 79 -17.66 -8.86 6.61
N SER A 80 -16.83 -8.12 7.36
CA SER A 80 -16.77 -6.65 7.34
C SER A 80 -15.73 -6.13 6.35
N THR A 81 -15.72 -4.83 6.06
CA THR A 81 -14.62 -4.22 5.28
C THR A 81 -13.27 -4.40 5.96
N GLU A 82 -13.18 -4.29 7.29
CA GLU A 82 -11.93 -4.59 8.02
C GLU A 82 -11.48 -6.05 7.82
N HIS A 83 -12.43 -6.99 7.88
CA HIS A 83 -12.17 -8.40 7.64
C HIS A 83 -11.58 -8.62 6.24
N GLU A 84 -12.24 -8.09 5.22
CA GLU A 84 -11.83 -8.23 3.83
C GLU A 84 -10.45 -7.61 3.60
N LEU A 85 -10.22 -6.41 4.13
CA LEU A 85 -9.02 -5.64 3.85
C LEU A 85 -7.81 -6.04 4.69
N SER A 86 -7.98 -6.68 5.85
CA SER A 86 -6.82 -6.93 6.73
C SER A 86 -6.91 -8.13 7.68
N SER A 87 -7.99 -8.92 7.73
CA SER A 87 -8.14 -9.98 8.75
C SER A 87 -8.62 -11.33 8.22
N CYS A 88 -8.91 -11.46 6.92
CA CYS A 88 -9.36 -12.72 6.35
C CYS A 88 -8.17 -13.69 6.18
N LYS A 89 -8.26 -14.86 6.84
CA LYS A 89 -7.19 -15.88 6.82
C LYS A 89 -6.90 -16.44 5.43
N VAL A 90 -7.92 -16.60 4.60
CA VAL A 90 -7.78 -17.08 3.21
C VAL A 90 -7.17 -16.00 2.32
N VAL A 91 -7.57 -14.73 2.47
CA VAL A 91 -6.98 -13.61 1.74
C VAL A 91 -5.50 -13.45 2.09
N LEU A 92 -5.16 -13.64 3.37
CA LEU A 92 -3.77 -13.67 3.86
C LEU A 92 -2.98 -14.81 3.22
N SER A 93 -3.48 -16.06 3.28
CA SER A 93 -2.76 -17.23 2.75
C SER A 93 -2.58 -17.19 1.23
N GLN A 94 -3.49 -16.51 0.52
CA GLN A 94 -3.38 -16.25 -0.91
C GLN A 94 -2.38 -15.13 -1.26
N GLY A 95 -1.81 -14.45 -0.27
CA GLY A 95 -0.81 -13.41 -0.48
C GLY A 95 -1.36 -12.06 -0.95
N ARG A 96 -2.68 -11.80 -0.83
CA ARG A 96 -3.24 -10.51 -1.29
C ARG A 96 -2.78 -9.33 -0.44
N TYR A 97 -2.66 -9.53 0.87
CA TYR A 97 -2.09 -8.52 1.77
C TYR A 97 -0.59 -8.31 1.50
N THR A 98 0.15 -9.38 1.18
CA THR A 98 1.54 -9.31 0.73
C THR A 98 1.65 -8.50 -0.56
N TRP A 99 0.74 -8.69 -1.52
CA TRP A 99 0.72 -7.90 -2.75
C TRP A 99 0.53 -6.41 -2.46
N ARG A 100 -0.45 -6.03 -1.63
CA ARG A 100 -0.62 -4.62 -1.20
C ARG A 100 0.63 -4.09 -0.49
N HIS A 101 1.16 -4.85 0.45
CA HIS A 101 2.36 -4.49 1.20
C HIS A 101 3.53 -4.20 0.25
N ASN A 102 3.79 -5.10 -0.69
CA ASN A 102 4.92 -4.97 -1.60
C ASN A 102 4.76 -3.80 -2.58
N ARG A 103 3.53 -3.46 -2.99
CA ARG A 103 3.26 -2.23 -3.76
C ARG A 103 3.65 -0.97 -2.98
N VAL A 104 3.28 -0.88 -1.71
CA VAL A 104 3.65 0.27 -0.86
C VAL A 104 5.14 0.26 -0.54
N LEU A 105 5.73 -0.92 -0.32
CA LEU A 105 7.17 -1.08 -0.06
C LEU A 105 8.01 -0.62 -1.24
N GLN A 106 7.58 -0.93 -2.47
CA GLN A 106 8.24 -0.52 -3.71
C GLN A 106 8.29 1.01 -3.82
N GLU A 107 7.15 1.69 -3.62
CA GLU A 107 7.09 3.15 -3.63
C GLU A 107 7.97 3.76 -2.53
N LEU A 108 7.92 3.21 -1.32
CA LEU A 108 8.74 3.68 -0.20
C LEU A 108 10.24 3.52 -0.49
N ALA A 109 10.66 2.36 -0.99
CA ALA A 109 12.05 2.09 -1.34
C ALA A 109 12.53 3.05 -2.44
N SER A 110 11.74 3.26 -3.50
CA SER A 110 12.05 4.19 -4.58
C SER A 110 12.20 5.64 -4.09
N LEU A 111 11.31 6.08 -3.19
CA LEU A 111 11.36 7.40 -2.58
C LEU A 111 12.64 7.59 -1.75
N ILE A 112 13.03 6.58 -0.97
CA ILE A 112 14.26 6.61 -0.15
C ILE A 112 15.49 6.63 -1.06
N ASN A 113 15.54 5.77 -2.08
CA ASN A 113 16.66 5.68 -3.00
C ASN A 113 16.87 6.97 -3.81
N THR A 114 15.79 7.62 -4.23
CA THR A 114 15.88 8.91 -4.95
C THR A 114 16.34 10.02 -4.01
N ALA A 115 15.89 10.02 -2.75
CA ALA A 115 16.31 11.01 -1.78
C ALA A 115 17.81 10.92 -1.45
N GLU A 116 18.36 9.70 -1.40
CA GLU A 116 19.81 9.47 -1.28
C GLU A 116 20.57 10.13 -2.44
N GLY A 117 20.19 9.82 -3.68
CA GLY A 117 20.83 10.41 -4.87
C GLY A 117 20.67 11.93 -5.00
N GLU A 118 19.67 12.55 -4.35
CA GLU A 118 19.48 14.01 -4.32
C GLU A 118 20.25 14.71 -3.18
N ILE A 119 20.72 13.98 -2.17
CA ILE A 119 21.50 14.55 -1.06
C ILE A 119 22.91 14.99 -1.54
N HIS A 120 23.36 14.47 -2.69
CA HIS A 120 24.55 14.90 -3.42
C HIS A 120 24.12 15.45 -4.80
N PRO A 121 24.28 16.73 -5.20
CA PRO A 121 25.07 17.84 -4.66
C PRO A 121 24.28 19.14 -4.36
N SER A 122 24.97 20.06 -3.67
CA SER A 122 24.81 21.55 -3.67
C SER A 122 24.25 22.27 -2.44
N SER A 123 25.15 23.08 -1.89
CA SER A 123 24.95 24.38 -1.23
C SER A 123 24.28 24.45 0.15
N THR A 124 25.09 24.83 1.13
CA THR A 124 24.69 25.45 2.39
C THR A 124 23.87 26.71 2.08
N SER A 125 22.55 26.62 2.01
CA SER A 125 21.70 27.81 1.89
C SER A 125 21.43 28.41 3.27
N SER A 126 22.27 29.37 3.66
CA SER A 126 22.02 30.22 4.82
C SER A 126 20.81 31.12 4.53
N LYS A 127 19.64 30.84 5.14
CA LYS A 127 18.50 31.76 5.08
C LYS A 127 18.65 32.85 6.13
N VAL A 128 18.93 34.07 5.68
CA VAL A 128 18.89 35.27 6.52
C VAL A 128 17.42 35.67 6.75
N LYS A 129 16.96 35.65 8.00
CA LYS A 129 15.67 36.27 8.37
C LYS A 129 15.95 37.67 8.92
N LYS A 130 15.52 38.70 8.20
CA LYS A 130 15.61 40.11 8.62
C LYS A 130 14.43 40.44 9.53
N TRP A 131 14.71 40.96 10.73
CA TRP A 131 13.73 41.63 11.60
C TRP A 131 14.18 43.08 11.80
N HIS A 132 13.25 43.98 12.10
CA HIS A 132 13.55 45.39 12.39
C HIS A 132 14.44 45.46 13.64
N GLY A 133 15.75 45.67 13.45
CA GLY A 133 16.73 45.85 14.54
C GLY A 133 17.93 44.89 14.55
N GLY A 134 18.02 43.90 13.65
CA GLY A 134 19.21 43.03 13.57
C GLY A 134 19.05 41.82 12.65
N SER A 135 20.18 41.31 12.13
CA SER A 135 20.23 40.10 11.31
C SER A 135 20.83 38.97 12.13
N ILE A 136 20.03 37.94 12.45
CA ILE A 136 20.53 36.72 13.12
C ILE A 136 20.62 35.61 12.06
N THR A 137 21.83 35.10 11.86
CA THR A 137 22.08 33.92 11.02
C THR A 137 21.72 32.67 11.83
N ILE A 138 20.50 32.16 11.70
CA ILE A 138 20.12 30.89 12.34
C ILE A 138 20.47 29.76 11.40
N ASN A 139 21.55 29.02 11.70
CA ASN A 139 21.89 27.80 10.99
C ASN A 139 20.93 26.68 11.43
N THR A 140 19.81 26.53 10.71
CA THR A 140 18.69 25.66 11.09
C THR A 140 18.76 24.25 10.49
N ARG A 141 19.89 23.87 9.88
CA ARG A 141 19.99 22.54 9.26
C ARG A 141 20.05 21.48 10.36
N ARG A 142 18.91 20.86 10.64
CA ARG A 142 18.87 19.64 11.45
C ARG A 142 19.65 18.57 10.71
N LYS A 143 20.59 17.92 11.41
CA LYS A 143 21.35 16.79 10.87
C LYS A 143 20.39 15.66 10.48
N GLY A 144 20.35 15.33 9.21
CA GLY A 144 19.61 14.20 8.65
C GLY A 144 20.23 12.87 9.08
N LEU A 145 19.45 11.80 8.99
CA LEU A 145 19.86 10.45 9.36
C LEU A 145 20.95 9.90 8.44
N LEU A 146 21.00 10.37 7.19
CA LEU A 146 22.00 9.99 6.19
C LEU A 146 23.17 10.99 6.12
N ASP A 147 23.25 11.96 7.02
CA ASP A 147 24.33 12.94 7.03
C ASP A 147 25.62 12.33 7.61
N GLY A 148 26.73 12.40 6.87
CA GLY A 148 28.08 12.09 7.38
C GLY A 148 28.87 11.07 6.58
N CYS A 149 28.26 10.41 5.60
CA CYS A 149 28.92 9.54 4.62
C CYS A 149 28.13 9.52 3.31
N ASP A 150 28.77 9.11 2.23
CA ASP A 150 28.29 9.12 0.84
C ASP A 150 28.18 7.73 0.21
N ASP A 151 28.41 6.67 0.99
CA ASP A 151 28.40 5.27 0.56
C ASP A 151 27.11 4.52 0.96
N TRP A 152 26.00 5.26 1.12
CA TRP A 152 24.72 4.66 1.51
C TRP A 152 24.16 3.79 0.38
N VAL A 153 23.85 2.54 0.70
CA VAL A 153 23.20 1.58 -0.21
C VAL A 153 21.81 1.24 0.32
N VAL A 154 20.80 1.34 -0.55
CA VAL A 154 19.41 1.01 -0.24
C VAL A 154 19.04 -0.34 -0.87
N SER A 155 18.57 -1.28 -0.05
CA SER A 155 18.09 -2.60 -0.47
C SER A 155 16.70 -2.87 0.06
N ALA A 156 15.90 -3.70 -0.61
CA ALA A 156 14.52 -3.99 -0.21
C ALA A 156 14.20 -5.49 -0.39
N ASP A 157 13.27 -6.00 0.44
CA ASP A 157 12.74 -7.36 0.32
C ASP A 157 11.73 -7.46 -0.85
N LEU A 158 12.21 -7.19 -2.06
CA LEU A 158 11.45 -7.19 -3.30
C LEU A 158 12.27 -7.88 -4.42
N PRO A 159 11.64 -8.61 -5.36
CA PRO A 159 12.37 -9.37 -6.39
C PRO A 159 13.26 -8.52 -7.31
N GLU A 160 12.86 -7.28 -7.58
CA GLU A 160 13.53 -6.37 -8.52
C GLU A 160 14.57 -5.46 -7.84
N TRP A 161 14.73 -5.57 -6.51
CA TRP A 161 15.64 -4.74 -5.74
C TRP A 161 16.95 -5.45 -5.41
N GLU A 162 17.98 -4.67 -5.11
CA GLU A 162 19.24 -5.20 -4.59
C GLU A 162 19.01 -6.04 -3.34
N ARG A 163 19.75 -7.15 -3.24
CA ARG A 163 19.68 -8.01 -2.06
C ARG A 163 20.25 -7.26 -0.86
N HIS A 164 19.72 -7.58 0.32
CA HIS A 164 20.27 -7.06 1.56
C HIS A 164 21.76 -7.39 1.73
N PRO A 165 22.50 -6.52 2.43
CA PRO A 165 23.92 -6.72 2.71
C PRO A 165 24.15 -8.07 3.41
N ASP A 166 25.34 -8.64 3.19
CA ASP A 166 25.73 -9.96 3.67
C ASP A 166 25.50 -10.15 5.17
N VAL A 167 25.75 -9.10 5.96
CA VAL A 167 25.57 -9.09 7.41
C VAL A 167 24.11 -9.37 7.82
N ILE A 168 23.12 -8.93 7.03
CA ILE A 168 21.70 -9.22 7.25
C ILE A 168 21.31 -10.55 6.61
N ARG A 169 21.80 -10.82 5.40
CA ARG A 169 21.43 -12.03 4.63
C ARG A 169 21.87 -13.33 5.29
N LYS A 170 22.95 -13.31 6.08
CA LYS A 170 23.41 -14.46 6.87
C LYS A 170 22.47 -14.80 8.05
N THR A 171 21.53 -13.92 8.36
CA THR A 171 20.54 -14.10 9.41
C THR A 171 19.21 -14.62 8.85
N ALA A 172 18.33 -15.11 9.72
CA ALA A 172 16.96 -15.48 9.31
C ALA A 172 16.02 -14.25 9.15
N SER A 173 16.50 -13.05 9.48
CA SER A 173 15.69 -11.82 9.45
C SER A 173 15.61 -11.22 8.06
N ARG A 174 14.44 -10.67 7.72
CA ARG A 174 14.16 -10.03 6.43
C ARG A 174 13.44 -8.70 6.67
N PRO A 175 14.18 -7.63 7.01
CA PRO A 175 13.63 -6.27 7.06
C PRO A 175 13.02 -5.87 5.72
N GLY A 176 11.97 -5.03 5.73
CA GLY A 176 11.36 -4.58 4.48
C GLY A 176 12.34 -3.80 3.59
N ILE A 177 13.07 -2.84 4.18
CA ILE A 177 14.13 -2.06 3.53
C ILE A 177 15.32 -1.98 4.49
N VAL A 178 16.54 -2.02 3.93
CA VAL A 178 17.80 -1.80 4.66
C VAL A 178 18.58 -0.71 3.96
N ILE A 179 18.95 0.32 4.71
CA ILE A 179 19.89 1.39 4.29
C ILE A 179 21.19 1.15 5.05
N HIS A 180 22.30 0.99 4.34
CA HIS A 180 23.58 0.56 4.93
C HIS A 180 24.74 1.41 4.41
N SER A 181 25.64 1.80 5.31
CA SER A 181 26.94 2.39 4.98
C SER A 181 28.03 1.44 5.47
N ALA A 182 28.90 1.02 4.56
CA ALA A 182 30.01 0.12 4.88
C ALA A 182 31.15 0.87 5.59
N SER A 183 31.41 2.11 5.16
CA SER A 183 32.49 2.97 5.67
C SER A 183 32.28 3.36 7.13
N THR A 184 31.04 3.58 7.54
CA THR A 184 30.68 3.99 8.91
C THR A 184 30.06 2.87 9.74
N GLN A 185 29.93 1.67 9.18
CA GLN A 185 29.26 0.52 9.82
C GLN A 185 27.85 0.87 10.36
N GLN A 186 27.07 1.64 9.59
CA GLN A 186 25.72 2.04 9.97
C GLN A 186 24.67 1.19 9.23
N ILE A 187 23.64 0.75 9.95
CA ILE A 187 22.50 0.01 9.41
C ILE A 187 21.19 0.65 9.89
N ILE A 188 20.32 1.00 8.94
CA ILE A 188 18.95 1.45 9.22
C ILE A 188 17.99 0.42 8.61
N MET A 189 17.21 -0.23 9.46
CA MET A 189 16.17 -1.19 9.05
C MET A 189 14.81 -0.50 9.08
N VAL A 190 14.14 -0.43 7.94
CA VAL A 190 12.78 0.11 7.84
C VAL A 190 11.80 -1.06 7.69
N GLU A 191 10.86 -1.16 8.60
CA GLU A 191 9.85 -2.21 8.64
C GLU A 191 8.48 -1.63 8.32
N LEU A 192 8.02 -1.81 7.08
CA LEU A 192 6.70 -1.37 6.66
C LEU A 192 5.61 -2.32 7.16
N THR A 193 4.48 -1.77 7.57
CA THR A 193 3.23 -2.50 7.74
C THR A 193 2.07 -1.74 7.12
N VAL A 194 1.08 -2.50 6.63
CA VAL A 194 -0.15 -1.94 6.05
C VAL A 194 -1.40 -2.50 6.76
N PRO A 195 -1.62 -2.13 8.04
CA PRO A 195 -2.72 -2.64 8.84
C PRO A 195 -4.05 -1.94 8.50
N TYR A 196 -5.15 -2.44 9.05
CA TYR A 196 -6.36 -1.61 9.16
C TYR A 196 -6.12 -0.52 10.22
N GLU A 197 -6.71 0.66 10.06
CA GLU A 197 -6.38 1.85 10.84
C GLU A 197 -6.60 1.66 12.35
N SER A 198 -7.63 0.90 12.74
CA SER A 198 -7.90 0.56 14.15
C SER A 198 -6.77 -0.20 14.83
N ARG A 199 -5.85 -0.81 14.06
CA ARG A 199 -4.74 -1.65 14.55
C ARG A 199 -3.37 -1.02 14.33
N MET A 200 -3.30 0.26 13.96
CA MET A 200 -2.01 0.91 13.67
C MET A 200 -1.11 0.99 14.90
N GLU A 201 -1.65 1.35 16.07
CA GLU A 201 -0.87 1.45 17.30
C GLU A 201 -0.34 0.08 17.76
N GLU A 202 -1.19 -0.95 17.71
CA GLU A 202 -0.81 -2.33 18.01
C GLU A 202 0.27 -2.85 17.06
N ALA A 203 0.12 -2.57 15.75
CA ALA A 203 1.10 -2.96 14.74
C ALA A 203 2.46 -2.28 14.99
N HIS A 204 2.46 -1.00 15.37
CA HIS A 204 3.67 -0.27 15.71
C HIS A 204 4.40 -0.89 16.90
N ALA A 205 3.69 -1.10 18.01
CA ALA A 205 4.25 -1.67 19.23
C ALA A 205 4.81 -3.09 19.00
N PHE A 206 4.12 -3.91 18.21
CA PHE A 206 4.58 -5.25 17.88
C PHE A 206 5.87 -5.26 17.02
N LYS A 207 6.04 -4.26 16.16
CA LYS A 207 7.18 -4.21 15.21
C LYS A 207 8.43 -3.56 15.77
N ASP A 208 8.30 -2.73 16.80
CA ASP A 208 9.43 -2.12 17.49
C ASP A 208 10.39 -3.18 18.09
N GLY A 209 9.83 -4.29 18.59
CA GLY A 209 10.62 -5.39 19.16
C GLY A 209 11.12 -6.46 18.17
N LYS A 210 10.69 -6.42 16.89
CA LYS A 210 10.89 -7.54 15.95
C LYS A 210 12.36 -7.90 15.71
N TYR A 211 13.23 -6.90 15.72
CA TYR A 211 14.65 -7.05 15.40
C TYR A 211 15.56 -6.82 16.61
N LEU A 212 15.04 -6.97 17.83
CA LEU A 212 15.79 -6.67 19.05
C LEU A 212 17.06 -7.51 19.17
N ASP A 213 16.97 -8.82 18.95
CA ASP A 213 18.12 -9.73 19.08
C ASP A 213 19.14 -9.52 17.97
N LEU A 214 18.67 -9.38 16.72
CA LEU A 214 19.53 -9.00 15.59
C LEU A 214 20.27 -7.67 15.85
N THR A 215 19.59 -6.68 16.44
CA THR A 215 20.18 -5.39 16.77
C THR A 215 21.28 -5.53 17.82
N LYS A 216 21.13 -6.43 18.80
CA LYS A 216 22.17 -6.70 19.81
C LYS A 216 23.39 -7.37 19.17
N GLU A 217 23.18 -8.36 18.31
CA GLU A 217 24.24 -9.07 17.60
C GLU A 217 25.05 -8.11 16.72
N LEU A 218 24.38 -7.33 15.87
CA LEU A 218 25.04 -6.35 15.00
C LEU A 218 25.81 -5.28 15.79
N LYS A 219 25.26 -4.81 16.91
CA LYS A 219 25.97 -3.85 17.78
C LYS A 219 27.22 -4.46 18.41
N LYS A 220 27.18 -5.75 18.77
CA LYS A 220 28.36 -6.47 19.25
C LYS A 220 29.44 -6.56 18.17
N ASP A 221 29.04 -6.67 16.92
CA ASP A 221 29.92 -6.69 15.75
C ASP A 221 30.37 -5.27 15.30
N GLY A 222 30.06 -4.23 16.09
CA GLY A 222 30.51 -2.86 15.88
C GLY A 222 29.59 -1.99 15.04
N TYR A 223 28.42 -2.49 14.61
CA TYR A 223 27.49 -1.71 13.81
C TYR A 223 26.64 -0.75 14.66
N GLU A 224 26.44 0.48 14.20
CA GLU A 224 25.37 1.34 14.69
C GLU A 224 24.06 0.99 13.97
N VAL A 225 23.09 0.48 14.72
CA VAL A 225 21.83 -0.03 14.16
C VAL A 225 20.62 0.77 14.63
N LYS A 226 19.76 1.16 13.69
CA LYS A 226 18.47 1.82 13.93
C LYS A 226 17.33 1.04 13.28
N VAL A 227 16.28 0.74 14.03
CA VAL A 227 15.06 0.12 13.53
C VAL A 227 13.97 1.19 13.45
N MET A 228 13.28 1.25 12.33
CA MET A 228 12.27 2.26 12.01
C MET A 228 10.99 1.57 11.51
N PRO A 229 10.07 1.19 12.41
CA PRO A 229 8.73 0.75 12.02
C PRO A 229 7.99 1.88 11.29
N VAL A 230 7.24 1.54 10.25
CA VAL A 230 6.45 2.47 9.44
C VAL A 230 5.07 1.87 9.19
N GLU A 231 4.03 2.63 9.48
CA GLU A 231 2.64 2.22 9.28
C GLU A 231 1.96 3.11 8.24
N ILE A 232 1.34 2.48 7.24
CA ILE A 232 0.38 3.11 6.33
C ILE A 232 -0.92 2.32 6.42
N GLY A 233 -2.02 2.95 6.81
CA GLY A 233 -3.32 2.30 6.89
C GLY A 233 -3.81 1.79 5.53
N ALA A 234 -4.51 0.66 5.54
CA ALA A 234 -5.08 0.01 4.37
C ALA A 234 -6.03 0.93 3.57
N ARG A 235 -6.64 1.92 4.21
CA ARG A 235 -7.55 2.91 3.63
C ARG A 235 -6.82 4.21 3.25
N GLY A 236 -5.48 4.22 3.32
CA GLY A 236 -4.64 5.37 2.97
C GLY A 236 -4.34 6.32 4.13
N PHE A 237 -4.63 5.92 5.38
CA PHE A 237 -4.23 6.75 6.53
C PHE A 237 -2.70 6.71 6.71
N VAL A 238 -2.07 7.87 6.87
CA VAL A 238 -0.62 7.95 7.01
C VAL A 238 -0.24 8.00 8.48
N GLY A 239 0.57 7.02 8.93
CA GLY A 239 1.10 7.01 10.30
C GLY A 239 2.10 8.14 10.55
N SER A 240 2.19 8.57 11.82
CA SER A 240 3.20 9.54 12.25
C SER A 240 4.63 9.01 12.04
N SER A 241 4.82 7.70 12.11
CA SER A 241 6.07 6.99 11.82
C SER A 241 6.55 7.20 10.39
N ALA A 242 5.67 7.12 9.39
CA ALA A 242 6.00 7.38 7.98
C ALA A 242 6.48 8.83 7.78
N HIS A 243 5.76 9.79 8.36
CA HIS A 243 6.17 11.19 8.35
C HIS A 243 7.52 11.41 9.06
N GLY A 244 7.70 10.78 10.22
CA GLY A 244 8.92 10.82 11.01
C GLY A 244 10.13 10.26 10.27
N LEU A 245 9.97 9.11 9.59
CA LEU A 245 11.01 8.51 8.75
C LEU A 245 11.43 9.46 7.64
N LEU A 246 10.49 9.96 6.83
CA LEU A 246 10.81 10.87 5.72
C LEU A 246 11.51 12.14 6.22
N SER A 247 11.08 12.66 7.37
CA SER A 247 11.71 13.84 7.99
C SER A 247 13.15 13.55 8.44
N LYS A 248 13.40 12.37 9.02
CA LYS A 248 14.75 11.92 9.41
C LYS A 248 15.63 11.71 8.18
N LEU A 249 15.07 11.26 7.06
CA LEU A 249 15.77 11.13 5.78
C LEU A 249 15.84 12.43 4.98
N SER A 250 15.60 13.58 5.62
CA SER A 250 15.66 14.92 4.99
C SER A 250 14.64 15.17 3.87
N ILE A 251 13.68 14.27 3.64
CA ILE A 251 12.56 14.48 2.72
C ILE A 251 11.54 15.40 3.38
N CYS A 252 11.55 16.68 2.99
CA CYS A 252 10.80 17.75 3.66
C CYS A 252 9.82 18.48 2.72
N GLY A 253 8.94 19.30 3.33
CA GLY A 253 8.07 20.23 2.61
C GLY A 253 7.17 19.55 1.57
N ASN A 254 7.08 20.14 0.37
CA ASN A 254 6.22 19.63 -0.70
C ASN A 254 6.62 18.22 -1.18
N LYS A 255 7.93 17.89 -1.18
CA LYS A 255 8.42 16.55 -1.53
C LYS A 255 7.85 15.51 -0.57
N ARG A 256 7.89 15.78 0.74
CA ARG A 256 7.28 14.92 1.77
C ARG A 256 5.77 14.78 1.58
N THR A 257 5.06 15.88 1.35
CA THR A 257 3.60 15.84 1.14
C THR A 257 3.23 14.97 -0.06
N LYS A 258 3.96 15.08 -1.17
CA LYS A 258 3.77 14.24 -2.36
C LYS A 258 4.09 12.78 -2.07
N ALA A 259 5.19 12.50 -1.38
CA ALA A 259 5.60 11.16 -0.99
C ALA A 259 4.56 10.47 -0.10
N LEU A 260 4.08 11.15 0.96
CA LEU A 260 3.05 10.61 1.85
C LEU A 260 1.72 10.38 1.12
N ARG A 261 1.35 11.28 0.20
CA ARG A 261 0.16 11.10 -0.65
C ARG A 261 0.31 9.87 -1.55
N LEU A 262 1.47 9.69 -2.19
CA LEU A 262 1.74 8.53 -3.04
C LEU A 262 1.61 7.22 -2.25
N LEU A 263 2.22 7.13 -1.06
CA LEU A 263 2.12 5.95 -0.20
C LEU A 263 0.67 5.66 0.21
N ALA A 264 -0.08 6.70 0.59
CA ALA A 264 -1.50 6.60 0.95
C ALA A 264 -2.36 6.10 -0.24
N GLU A 265 -2.21 6.73 -1.41
CA GLU A 265 -2.94 6.37 -2.62
C GLU A 265 -2.60 4.94 -3.08
N THR A 266 -1.33 4.52 -2.99
CA THR A 266 -0.91 3.16 -3.32
C THR A 266 -1.52 2.13 -2.38
N ALA A 267 -1.55 2.40 -1.07
CA ALA A 267 -2.21 1.53 -0.09
C ALA A 267 -3.72 1.44 -0.36
N GLU A 268 -4.37 2.58 -0.59
CA GLU A 268 -5.80 2.66 -0.87
C GLU A 268 -6.15 1.92 -2.16
N ASN A 269 -5.48 2.23 -3.28
CA ASN A 269 -5.68 1.57 -4.58
C ASN A 269 -5.49 0.06 -4.49
N SER A 270 -4.45 -0.38 -3.79
CA SER A 270 -4.19 -1.80 -3.62
C SER A 270 -5.28 -2.47 -2.77
N SER A 271 -5.82 -1.79 -1.76
CA SER A 271 -6.97 -2.27 -0.99
C SER A 271 -8.26 -2.33 -1.81
N ARG A 272 -8.49 -1.37 -2.72
CA ARG A 272 -9.62 -1.44 -3.68
C ARG A 272 -9.54 -2.69 -4.54
N TRP A 273 -8.34 -3.03 -5.01
CA TRP A 273 -8.10 -4.26 -5.77
C TRP A 273 -8.45 -5.51 -4.94
N ILE A 274 -8.02 -5.57 -3.67
CA ILE A 274 -8.38 -6.66 -2.75
C ILE A 274 -9.90 -6.76 -2.59
N TRP A 275 -10.57 -5.63 -2.32
CA TRP A 275 -12.01 -5.57 -2.13
C TRP A 275 -12.78 -6.04 -3.37
N SER A 276 -12.37 -5.61 -4.56
CA SER A 276 -13.04 -6.05 -5.82
C SER A 276 -13.00 -7.56 -6.05
N ARG A 277 -12.08 -8.27 -5.39
CA ARG A 277 -11.89 -9.72 -5.49
C ARG A 277 -12.26 -10.46 -4.21
N ARG A 278 -12.85 -9.79 -3.22
CA ARG A 278 -13.08 -10.31 -1.85
C ARG A 278 -13.83 -11.64 -1.78
N ASN A 279 -14.59 -11.99 -2.82
CA ASN A 279 -15.35 -13.25 -2.91
C ASN A 279 -14.74 -14.28 -3.89
N GLU A 280 -13.66 -13.94 -4.60
CA GLU A 280 -12.99 -14.86 -5.53
C GLU A 280 -12.23 -15.95 -4.73
N ARG A 281 -12.55 -17.23 -4.94
CA ARG A 281 -11.91 -18.35 -4.20
C ARG A 281 -10.48 -18.62 -4.64
N LEU A 282 -10.17 -18.42 -5.92
CA LEU A 282 -8.84 -18.65 -6.48
C LEU A 282 -8.39 -17.39 -7.20
N LEU A 283 -7.15 -16.97 -6.94
CA LEU A 283 -6.44 -16.04 -7.79
C LEU A 283 -5.50 -16.87 -8.68
N HIS A 284 -5.51 -16.63 -9.99
CA HIS A 284 -4.57 -17.28 -10.90
C HIS A 284 -3.12 -17.04 -10.42
N LYS A 285 -2.28 -18.07 -10.46
CA LYS A 285 -0.92 -18.04 -9.89
C LYS A 285 -0.01 -16.97 -10.50
N ASP A 286 -0.33 -16.49 -11.70
CA ASP A 286 0.48 -15.53 -12.47
C ASP A 286 0.50 -14.11 -11.88
N TYR A 287 -0.38 -13.80 -10.91
CA TYR A 287 -0.38 -12.48 -10.26
C TYR A 287 0.78 -12.28 -9.26
N LYS A 288 1.45 -13.36 -8.82
CA LYS A 288 2.57 -13.26 -7.87
C LYS A 288 3.81 -12.54 -8.43
N TYR A 289 3.89 -12.35 -9.75
CA TYR A 289 5.05 -11.78 -10.43
C TYR A 289 4.73 -10.57 -11.34
N SER A 290 3.46 -10.16 -11.42
CA SER A 290 3.07 -8.96 -12.17
C SER A 290 3.17 -7.74 -11.25
N TYR A 291 4.41 -7.32 -10.97
CA TYR A 291 4.68 -6.06 -10.26
C TYR A 291 4.32 -4.82 -11.11
N ASP A 292 4.17 -4.99 -12.43
CA ASP A 292 4.25 -3.89 -13.40
C ASP A 292 3.02 -3.66 -14.30
N ARG A 293 1.94 -4.46 -14.21
CA ARG A 293 0.80 -4.33 -15.17
C ARG A 293 -0.56 -3.98 -14.55
N ALA A 294 -0.57 -3.28 -13.43
CA ALA A 294 -1.82 -2.77 -12.84
C ALA A 294 -2.26 -1.39 -13.37
N SER A 295 -1.82 -0.97 -14.57
CA SER A 295 -2.22 0.30 -15.19
C SER A 295 -3.27 0.15 -16.30
N SER A 296 -3.69 -1.06 -16.66
CA SER A 296 -4.65 -1.29 -17.74
C SER A 296 -5.71 -2.32 -17.33
N TRP A 297 -6.84 -1.82 -16.85
CA TRP A 297 -8.08 -2.59 -16.69
C TRP A 297 -8.46 -3.37 -17.97
N LEU A 298 -8.03 -2.89 -19.15
CA LEU A 298 -8.32 -3.49 -20.46
C LEU A 298 -7.46 -4.71 -20.79
N GLU A 299 -6.21 -4.79 -20.32
CA GLU A 299 -5.35 -5.95 -20.58
C GLU A 299 -5.75 -7.17 -19.75
N VAL A 300 -6.17 -6.97 -18.51
CA VAL A 300 -6.71 -8.04 -17.65
C VAL A 300 -8.02 -8.59 -18.22
N VAL A 301 -8.87 -7.73 -18.80
CA VAL A 301 -10.10 -8.14 -19.49
C VAL A 301 -9.76 -8.90 -20.79
N ARG A 302 -8.78 -8.44 -21.59
CA ARG A 302 -8.30 -9.18 -22.77
C ARG A 302 -7.79 -10.58 -22.41
N TYR A 303 -7.03 -10.72 -21.32
CA TYR A 303 -6.54 -12.02 -20.87
C TYR A 303 -7.68 -12.95 -20.45
N ARG A 304 -8.71 -12.43 -19.75
CA ARG A 304 -9.91 -13.21 -19.39
C ARG A 304 -10.71 -13.66 -20.61
N ILE A 305 -10.86 -12.80 -21.62
CA ILE A 305 -11.56 -13.14 -22.87
C ILE A 305 -10.79 -14.22 -23.65
N CYS A 306 -9.47 -14.07 -23.84
CA CYS A 306 -8.68 -15.06 -24.59
C CYS A 306 -8.68 -16.45 -23.93
N ASN A 307 -8.59 -16.55 -22.61
CA ASN A 307 -8.58 -17.86 -21.94
C ASN A 307 -9.97 -18.52 -21.90
N GLN A 308 -11.05 -17.75 -21.88
CA GLN A 308 -12.41 -18.31 -21.89
C GLN A 308 -12.79 -18.86 -23.28
N PHE A 309 -12.24 -18.29 -24.36
CA PHE A 309 -12.38 -18.85 -25.71
C PHE A 309 -11.52 -20.11 -25.94
N ASN A 310 -10.29 -20.17 -25.41
CA ASN A 310 -9.45 -21.37 -25.57
C ASN A 310 -9.98 -22.62 -24.84
N VAL A 311 -10.71 -22.44 -23.74
CA VAL A 311 -11.34 -23.57 -23.02
C VAL A 311 -12.61 -24.05 -23.72
N MET A 312 -13.33 -23.20 -24.46
CA MET A 312 -14.54 -23.61 -25.19
C MET A 312 -14.26 -24.30 -26.54
N TYR A 313 -13.09 -24.07 -27.17
CA TYR A 313 -12.76 -24.69 -28.47
C TYR A 313 -11.83 -25.92 -28.40
N ALA A 314 -11.33 -26.28 -27.21
CA ALA A 314 -10.48 -27.47 -27.04
C ALA A 314 -11.26 -28.78 -26.81
N GLY A 315 -12.61 -28.75 -26.82
CA GLY A 315 -13.48 -29.89 -26.51
C GLY A 315 -14.27 -30.48 -27.69
N SER A 316 -13.95 -30.13 -28.93
CA SER A 316 -14.66 -30.62 -30.11
C SER A 316 -13.70 -31.04 -31.22
N ASN A 317 -12.88 -32.06 -30.94
CA ASN A 317 -12.25 -32.92 -31.93
C ASN A 317 -11.97 -34.28 -31.29
N SER A 318 -13.02 -35.10 -31.25
CA SER A 318 -12.98 -36.56 -31.12
C SER A 318 -14.25 -37.13 -31.71
#